data_AF-A0A060W517-F1
#
_entry.id   AF-A0A060W517-F1
#
_cell.length_a   1.000
_cell.length_b   1.000
_cell.length_c   1.000
_cell.angle_alpha   90.00
_cell.angle_beta   90.00
_cell.angle_gamma   90.00
#
_symmetry.space_group_name_H-M   'P 1'
#
loop_
_entity.id
_entity.type
_entity.pdbx_description
1 polymer ?
#
loop_
_entity_poly.entity_id
_entity_poly.type
_entity_poly.pdbx_seq_one_letter_code
_entity_poly.pdbx_strand_id
1 'polypeptide(L)'
;MCHTVFKSSVYKKKLHHLNVTLGIADSKMEVKTSLLDNMIGVGDMVLLEPLNEDSFIENLRKRFDHNEIYTYIGSVVISMNPYRSLPIFTPEKVEEYRNRNFYELSPHM
;
A
#
# COMPACT_ATOMS: atom_id res chain seq x y z
N MET A 1 -0.67 -10.58 59.08
CA MET A 1 -1.21 -9.33 58.50
C MET A 1 -0.22 -8.89 57.42
N CYS A 2 -0.49 -9.14 56.14
CA CYS A 2 -1.40 -8.41 55.24
C CYS A 2 -0.60 -7.41 54.39
N HIS A 3 -0.79 -7.49 53.07
CA HIS A 3 -0.37 -6.57 52.01
C HIS A 3 1.08 -6.67 51.51
N THR A 4 1.37 -7.44 50.46
CA THR A 4 0.98 -7.27 49.03
C THR A 4 1.79 -6.17 48.34
N VAL A 5 2.80 -6.62 47.58
CA VAL A 5 3.00 -6.31 46.16
C VAL A 5 2.31 -5.03 45.67
N PHE A 6 2.80 -3.83 45.96
CA PHE A 6 2.27 -2.63 45.28
C PHE A 6 3.27 -1.45 45.22
N LYS A 7 4.57 -1.71 45.06
CA LYS A 7 5.56 -0.64 44.84
C LYS A 7 5.75 -0.19 43.38
N SER A 8 4.94 -0.65 42.42
CA SER A 8 5.00 -0.18 41.02
C SER A 8 3.75 0.57 40.52
N SER A 9 2.71 0.74 41.33
CA SER A 9 1.45 1.37 40.87
C SER A 9 1.37 2.88 41.11
N VAL A 10 2.25 3.44 41.96
CA VAL A 10 2.21 4.88 42.30
C VAL A 10 2.84 5.75 41.20
N TYR A 11 3.81 5.23 40.43
CA TYR A 11 4.33 5.92 39.23
C TYR A 11 3.39 5.80 38.02
N LYS A 12 2.53 4.78 37.99
CA LYS A 12 1.56 4.59 36.91
C LYS A 12 0.34 5.50 37.05
N LYS A 13 -0.03 5.89 38.28
CA LYS A 13 -1.21 6.74 38.52
C LYS A 13 -0.97 8.23 38.31
N LYS A 14 0.29 8.70 38.35
CA LYS A 14 0.62 10.12 38.10
C LYS A 14 0.90 10.47 36.64
N LEU A 15 1.18 9.46 35.79
CA LEU A 15 1.24 9.64 34.32
C LEU A 15 -0.16 9.65 33.67
N HIS A 16 -1.17 9.03 34.27
CA HIS A 16 -2.53 9.02 33.71
C HIS A 16 -3.26 10.38 33.78
N HIS A 17 -2.77 11.33 34.58
CA HIS A 17 -3.38 12.67 34.68
C HIS A 17 -2.69 13.72 33.81
N LEU A 18 -1.51 13.43 33.24
CA LEU A 18 -0.80 14.39 32.38
C LEU A 18 -1.07 14.18 30.89
N ASN A 19 -1.58 13.00 30.50
CA ASN A 19 -1.86 12.67 29.11
C ASN A 19 -3.29 13.06 28.66
N VAL A 20 -4.05 13.77 29.51
CA VAL A 20 -5.43 14.20 29.21
C VAL A 20 -5.50 15.63 28.65
N THR A 21 -4.37 16.35 28.57
CA THR A 21 -4.36 17.77 28.17
C THR A 21 -3.52 18.07 26.92
N LEU A 22 -2.79 17.10 26.37
CA LEU A 22 -2.35 17.15 24.99
C LEU A 22 -3.06 16.04 24.22
N GLY A 23 -4.11 16.43 23.48
CA GLY A 23 -4.91 15.57 22.63
C GLY A 23 -4.10 15.01 21.46
N ILE A 24 -3.22 14.06 21.75
CA ILE A 24 -2.67 13.14 20.77
C ILE A 24 -3.71 12.04 20.65
N ALA A 25 -4.73 12.30 19.81
CA ALA A 25 -5.43 11.23 19.16
C ALA A 25 -4.36 10.38 18.46
N ASP A 26 -4.31 9.08 18.77
CA ASP A 26 -3.58 8.09 17.98
C ASP A 26 -4.11 8.16 16.55
N SER A 27 -3.51 9.06 15.79
CA SER A 27 -3.71 9.17 14.35
C SER A 27 -3.15 7.89 13.80
N LYS A 28 -4.06 6.99 13.42
CA LYS A 28 -3.80 6.01 12.36
C LYS A 28 -3.00 6.75 11.31
N MET A 29 -1.75 6.33 11.12
CA MET A 29 -0.97 6.73 9.97
C MET A 29 -1.60 6.03 8.76
N GLU A 30 -2.77 6.52 8.33
CA GLU A 30 -3.22 6.37 6.96
C GLU A 30 -2.20 7.15 6.13
N VAL A 31 -1.19 6.43 5.64
CA VAL A 31 -0.36 6.89 4.54
C VAL A 31 -1.28 6.95 3.31
N LYS A 32 -2.12 7.99 3.24
CA LYS A 32 -2.78 8.47 2.01
C LYS A 32 -1.86 9.43 1.28
N THR A 33 -0.56 9.19 1.38
CA THR A 33 0.44 9.92 0.61
C THR A 33 0.70 9.06 -0.62
N SER A 34 0.48 9.66 -1.79
CA SER A 34 1.12 9.32 -3.07
C SER A 34 0.69 8.06 -3.86
N LEU A 35 -0.56 7.58 -3.85
CA LEU A 35 -0.98 6.62 -4.90
C LEU A 35 -0.91 7.23 -6.31
N LEU A 36 -1.16 8.54 -6.43
CA LEU A 36 -1.02 9.28 -7.69
C LEU A 36 0.44 9.65 -8.00
N ASP A 37 1.26 9.89 -6.98
CA ASP A 37 2.66 10.34 -7.13
C ASP A 37 3.61 9.18 -7.50
N ASN A 38 3.19 7.92 -7.29
CA ASN A 38 3.97 6.72 -7.65
C ASN A 38 3.43 5.98 -8.88
N MET A 39 2.40 6.52 -9.55
CA MET A 39 1.79 5.86 -10.70
C MET A 39 2.70 5.98 -11.92
N ILE A 40 3.48 4.92 -12.18
CA ILE A 40 4.35 4.85 -13.36
C ILE A 40 3.48 4.51 -14.57
N GLY A 41 3.32 5.48 -15.47
CA GLY A 41 2.51 5.30 -16.68
C GLY A 41 1.04 5.08 -16.35
N VAL A 42 0.33 4.42 -17.27
CA VAL A 42 -1.11 4.12 -17.13
C VAL A 42 -1.29 2.68 -16.69
N GLY A 43 -1.93 2.48 -15.53
CA GLY A 43 -2.16 1.18 -14.92
C GLY A 43 -3.30 0.37 -15.56
N ASP A 44 -4.26 1.05 -16.20
CA ASP A 44 -5.30 0.44 -17.03
C ASP A 44 -5.24 1.02 -18.45
N MET A 45 -4.96 0.18 -19.43
CA MET A 45 -4.78 0.63 -20.81
C MET A 45 -6.07 1.09 -21.50
N VAL A 46 -7.23 0.84 -20.89
CA VAL A 46 -8.49 1.46 -21.33
C VAL A 46 -8.45 2.99 -21.17
N LEU A 47 -7.64 3.50 -20.24
CA LEU A 47 -7.46 4.93 -19.97
C LEU A 47 -6.32 5.55 -20.78
N LEU A 48 -5.66 4.79 -21.67
CA LEU A 48 -4.55 5.29 -22.47
C LEU A 48 -5.06 6.11 -23.66
N GLU A 49 -4.65 7.36 -23.77
CA GLU A 49 -4.97 8.24 -24.90
C GLU A 49 -3.70 8.90 -25.46
N PRO A 50 -3.39 8.76 -26.76
CA PRO A 50 -4.10 7.95 -27.77
C PRO A 50 -3.85 6.44 -27.59
N LEU A 51 -4.87 5.62 -27.87
CA LEU A 51 -4.74 4.17 -27.89
C LEU A 51 -4.17 3.70 -29.23
N ASN A 52 -2.85 3.83 -29.37
CA ASN A 52 -2.08 3.34 -30.52
C ASN A 52 -1.11 2.22 -30.07
N GLU A 53 -0.68 1.38 -31.00
CA GLU A 53 0.31 0.31 -30.71
C GLU A 53 1.61 0.89 -30.14
N ASP A 54 2.11 1.99 -30.70
CA ASP A 54 3.33 2.65 -30.21
C ASP A 54 3.19 3.12 -28.76
N SER A 55 2.09 3.80 -28.45
CA SER A 55 1.80 4.30 -27.09
C SER A 55 1.57 3.16 -26.10
N PHE A 56 0.96 2.07 -26.54
CA PHE A 56 0.76 0.86 -25.75
C PHE A 56 2.10 0.22 -25.36
N ILE A 57 2.99 0.03 -26.33
CA ILE A 57 4.32 -0.55 -26.12
C ILE A 57 5.18 0.39 -25.26
N GLU A 58 5.10 1.70 -25.49
CA GLU A 58 5.81 2.69 -24.67
C GLU A 58 5.35 2.65 -23.21
N ASN A 59 4.05 2.55 -22.95
CA ASN A 59 3.50 2.44 -21.60
C ASN A 59 3.99 1.16 -20.90
N LEU A 60 3.91 0.00 -21.57
CA LEU A 60 4.40 -1.27 -21.02
C LEU A 60 5.90 -1.21 -20.73
N ARG A 61 6.69 -0.64 -21.65
CA ARG A 61 8.14 -0.49 -21.47
C ARG A 61 8.45 0.40 -20.27
N LYS A 62 7.79 1.56 -20.17
CA LYS A 62 7.95 2.49 -19.05
C LYS A 62 7.61 1.82 -17.71
N ARG A 63 6.55 1.03 -17.66
CA ARG A 63 6.14 0.26 -16.47
C ARG A 63 7.16 -0.82 -16.12
N PHE A 64 7.58 -1.60 -17.11
CA PHE A 64 8.57 -2.67 -16.94
C PHE A 64 9.90 -2.15 -16.41
N ASP A 65 10.38 -1.01 -16.91
CA ASP A 65 11.62 -0.36 -16.46
C ASP A 65 11.58 0.01 -14.97
N HIS A 66 10.39 0.19 -14.40
CA HIS A 66 10.18 0.49 -12.98
C HIS A 66 9.72 -0.73 -12.16
N ASN A 67 9.85 -1.96 -12.68
CA ASN A 67 9.40 -3.20 -12.04
C ASN A 67 7.88 -3.40 -11.93
N GLU A 68 7.08 -2.60 -12.64
CA GLU A 68 5.63 -2.79 -12.74
C GLU A 68 5.33 -3.81 -13.84
N ILE A 69 5.25 -5.09 -13.46
CA ILE A 69 5.07 -6.21 -14.39
C ILE A 69 3.61 -6.54 -14.71
N TYR A 70 2.68 -5.97 -13.96
CA TYR A 70 1.25 -6.16 -14.12
C TYR A 70 0.60 -4.88 -14.64
N THR A 71 -0.29 -5.03 -15.61
CA THR A 71 -1.08 -3.92 -16.16
C THR A 71 -2.48 -4.41 -16.48
N TYR A 72 -3.50 -3.62 -16.15
CA TYR A 72 -4.89 -3.95 -16.47
C TYR A 72 -5.25 -3.57 -17.91
N ILE A 73 -6.15 -4.35 -18.49
CA ILE A 73 -7.00 -3.98 -19.62
C ILE A 73 -8.44 -4.26 -19.17
N GLY A 74 -9.06 -3.27 -18.52
CA GLY A 74 -10.36 -3.47 -17.88
C GLY A 74 -10.33 -4.62 -16.87
N SER A 75 -10.92 -5.76 -17.21
CA SER A 75 -10.96 -6.97 -16.36
C SER A 75 -9.83 -7.98 -16.60
N VAL A 76 -9.00 -7.77 -17.63
CA VAL A 76 -7.89 -8.67 -17.98
C VAL A 76 -6.59 -8.14 -17.39
N VAL A 77 -5.71 -9.04 -16.94
CA VAL A 77 -4.37 -8.70 -16.44
C VAL A 77 -3.32 -9.16 -17.44
N ILE A 78 -2.46 -8.24 -17.86
CA ILE A 78 -1.21 -8.55 -18.55
C ILE A 78 -0.12 -8.75 -17.52
N SER A 79 0.61 -9.86 -17.65
CA SER A 79 1.81 -10.16 -16.85
C SER A 79 3.02 -10.24 -17.78
N MET A 80 4.02 -9.40 -17.52
CA MET A 80 5.32 -9.43 -18.22
C MET A 80 6.36 -10.14 -17.37
N ASN A 81 7.08 -11.11 -17.93
CA ASN A 81 8.09 -11.86 -17.18
C ASN A 81 9.34 -10.99 -16.91
N PRO A 82 9.68 -10.67 -15.66
CA PRO A 82 10.89 -9.90 -15.33
C PRO A 82 12.18 -10.72 -15.40
N TYR A 83 12.10 -12.05 -15.56
CA TYR A 83 13.23 -12.99 -15.49
C TYR A 83 14.09 -12.88 -14.21
N ARG A 84 13.52 -12.26 -13.16
CA ARG A 84 14.09 -12.10 -11.82
C ARG A 84 12.99 -12.18 -10.76
N SER A 85 13.34 -12.56 -9.54
CA SER A 85 12.40 -12.49 -8.42
C SER A 85 12.16 -11.04 -8.01
N LEU A 86 10.90 -10.64 -7.88
CA LEU A 86 10.49 -9.33 -7.38
C LEU A 86 9.95 -9.46 -5.95
N PRO A 87 10.20 -8.50 -5.05
CA PRO A 87 9.73 -8.52 -3.67
C PRO A 87 8.25 -8.10 -3.54
N ILE A 88 7.40 -8.58 -4.45
CA ILE A 88 5.96 -8.24 -4.50
C ILE A 88 5.07 -9.39 -4.01
N PHE A 89 5.62 -10.60 -3.89
CA PHE A 89 4.89 -11.79 -3.44
C PHE A 89 5.11 -12.06 -1.96
N THR A 90 4.86 -11.05 -1.12
CA THR A 90 5.00 -11.19 0.34
C THR A 90 3.65 -11.46 1.00
N PRO A 91 3.61 -12.13 2.17
CA PRO A 91 2.36 -12.37 2.89
C PRO A 91 1.59 -11.09 3.22
N GLU A 92 2.29 -9.99 3.46
CA GLU A 92 1.69 -8.68 3.70
C GLU A 92 0.93 -8.17 2.47
N LYS A 93 1.49 -8.39 1.26
CA LYS A 93 0.84 -7.97 0.01
C LYS A 93 -0.40 -8.81 -0.30
N VAL A 94 -0.38 -10.10 0.03
CA VAL A 94 -1.56 -10.97 -0.10
C VAL A 94 -2.71 -10.46 0.76
N GLU A 95 -2.45 -10.08 2.02
CA GLU A 95 -3.49 -9.55 2.90
C GLU A 95 -3.95 -8.15 2.48
N GLU A 96 -3.06 -7.32 1.93
CA GLU A 96 -3.41 -6.01 1.37
C GLU A 96 -4.43 -6.12 0.24
N TYR A 97 -4.25 -7.07 -0.67
CA TYR A 97 -5.12 -7.28 -1.84
C TYR A 97 -6.36 -8.12 -1.54
N ARG A 98 -6.39 -8.79 -0.38
CA ARG A 98 -7.53 -9.63 0.02
C ARG A 98 -8.80 -8.79 0.16
N ASN A 99 -9.87 -9.21 -0.52
CA ASN A 99 -11.20 -8.57 -0.47
C ASN A 99 -11.20 -7.07 -0.84
N ARG A 100 -10.26 -6.62 -1.66
CA ARG A 100 -10.22 -5.24 -2.18
C ARG A 100 -10.84 -5.13 -3.56
N ASN A 101 -11.30 -3.93 -3.88
CA ASN A 101 -11.77 -3.62 -5.23
C ASN A 101 -10.58 -3.46 -6.20
N PHE A 102 -10.79 -3.86 -7.47
CA PHE A 102 -9.76 -3.84 -8.52
C PHE A 102 -9.09 -2.48 -8.74
N TYR A 103 -9.81 -1.38 -8.53
CA TYR A 103 -9.34 -0.03 -8.79
C TYR A 103 -8.79 0.69 -7.55
N GLU A 104 -8.80 0.05 -6.38
CA GLU A 104 -8.25 0.64 -5.15
C GLU A 104 -6.73 0.50 -5.07
N LEU A 105 -6.17 -0.50 -5.74
CA LEU A 105 -4.77 -0.88 -5.66
C LEU A 105 -4.16 -1.01 -7.06
N SER A 106 -2.83 -0.95 -7.12
CA SER A 106 -2.07 -1.17 -8.35
C SER A 106 -2.35 -2.56 -8.95
N PRO A 107 -2.12 -2.76 -10.26
CA PRO A 107 -2.34 -4.08 -10.86
C PRO A 107 -1.47 -5.16 -10.21
N HIS A 108 -2.07 -6.28 -9.79
CA HIS A 108 -1.37 -7.43 -9.19
C HIS A 108 -2.14 -8.74 -9.39
N MET A 109 -1.46 -9.88 -9.21
CA MET A 109 -2.03 -11.25 -9.32
C MET A 109 -1.94 -11.98 -7.98
#